data_AF-X1N6F1-F1
#
_entry.id   AF-X1N6F1-F1
#
_cell.length_a   1.000
_cell.length_b   1.000
_cell.length_c   1.000
_cell.angle_alpha   90.00
_cell.angle_beta   90.00
_cell.angle_gamma   90.00
#
_symmetry.space_group_name_H-M   'P 1'
#
loop_
_entity.id
_entity.type
_entity.pdbx_description
1 polymer ?
#
loop_
_entity_poly.entity_id
_entity_poly.type
_entity_poly.pdbx_seq_one_letter_code
_entity_poly.pdbx_strand_id
1 'polypeptide(L)' 'MPKYRCKDCGAIFYGWGKGKVCRKCGGRLEPVPENSATKK' A
#
# COMPACT_ATOMS: atom_id res chain seq x y z
N MET A 1 -8.38 -0.88 -7.10
CA MET A 1 -7.11 -0.20 -7.50
C MET A 1 -6.02 -0.70 -6.53
N PRO A 2 -4.79 -1.08 -6.95
CA PRO A 2 -3.81 -1.60 -6.02
C PRO A 2 -3.45 -0.52 -5.00
N LYS A 3 -3.62 -0.89 -3.74
CA LYS A 3 -3.41 -0.04 -2.58
C LYS A 3 -2.14 -0.52 -1.89
N TYR A 4 -1.32 0.42 -1.44
CA TYR A 4 -0.10 0.13 -0.70
C TYR A 4 -0.11 0.89 0.60
N ARG A 5 0.37 0.28 1.67
CA ARG A 5 0.48 0.88 2.99
C ARG A 5 1.91 0.77 3.48
N CYS A 6 2.42 1.91 3.92
CA CYS A 6 3.69 2.03 4.60
C CYS A 6 3.59 1.39 5.99
N LYS A 7 4.47 0.44 6.33
CA LYS A 7 4.47 -0.23 7.65
C LYS A 7 4.88 0.71 8.77
N ASP A 8 5.88 1.57 8.53
CA ASP A 8 6.48 2.45 9.54
C ASP A 8 5.60 3.67 9.88
N CYS A 9 5.00 4.26 8.86
CA CYS A 9 4.34 5.56 8.94
C CYS A 9 2.83 5.50 8.69
N GLY A 10 2.30 4.36 8.25
CA GLY A 10 0.89 4.16 7.96
C GLY A 10 0.37 4.87 6.69
N ALA A 11 1.22 5.60 5.96
CA ALA A 11 0.82 6.30 4.73
C ALA A 11 0.28 5.33 3.67
N ILE A 12 -0.80 5.74 3.01
CA ILE A 12 -1.48 4.95 1.98
C ILE A 12 -1.20 5.56 0.61
N PHE A 13 -0.78 4.71 -0.32
CA PHE A 13 -0.50 5.06 -1.70
C PHE A 13 -1.38 4.23 -2.62
N TYR A 14 -1.87 4.85 -3.69
CA TYR A 14 -2.75 4.23 -4.68
C TYR A 14 -2.06 4.30 -6.04
N GLY A 15 -1.89 3.16 -6.71
CA GLY A 15 -1.29 3.13 -8.05
C GLY A 15 -0.45 1.90 -8.35
N TRP A 16 -0.27 1.60 -9.64
CA TRP A 16 0.56 0.50 -10.13
C TRP A 16 2.03 0.94 -10.22
N GLY A 17 2.66 1.18 -9.07
CA GLY A 17 4.00 1.77 -9.00
C GLY A 17 5.10 0.74 -8.74
N LYS A 18 6.07 0.66 -9.66
CA LYS A 18 7.33 -0.10 -9.51
C LYS A 18 8.22 0.58 -8.44
N GLY A 19 7.84 0.45 -7.16
CA GLY A 19 8.55 1.10 -6.06
C GLY A 19 7.89 0.82 -4.70
N LYS A 20 8.37 -0.21 -4.00
CA LYS A 20 7.89 -0.63 -2.67
C LYS A 20 8.51 0.19 -1.52
N VAL A 21 8.75 1.49 -1.70
CA VAL A 21 9.38 2.35 -0.68
C VAL A 21 8.57 3.63 -0.45
N CYS A 22 8.24 3.87 0.81
CA CYS A 22 7.57 5.06 1.31
C CYS A 22 8.40 6.31 1.01
N ARG A 23 7.92 7.21 0.13
CA ARG A 23 8.60 8.50 -0.12
C ARG A 23 8.62 9.44 1.10
N LYS A 24 7.72 9.23 2.07
CA LYS A 24 7.59 10.09 3.26
C LYS A 24 8.61 9.75 4.36
N CYS A 25 9.06 8.52 4.40
CA CYS A 25 9.74 7.95 5.57
C CYS A 25 10.83 6.94 5.22
N GLY A 26 10.99 6.56 3.96
CA GLY A 26 11.90 5.50 3.52
C GLY A 26 11.45 4.07 3.89
N GLY A 27 10.40 3.92 4.71
CA GLY A 27 9.86 2.63 5.14
C GLY A 27 9.33 1.75 4.01
N ARG A 28 9.11 0.47 4.31
CA ARG A 28 8.67 -0.51 3.30
C ARG A 28 7.18 -0.34 2.99
N LEU A 29 6.82 -0.26 1.71
CA LEU A 29 5.43 -0.28 1.25
C LEU A 29 4.98 -1.72 1.02
N GLU A 30 4.00 -2.13 1.80
CA GLU A 30 3.35 -3.43 1.66
C GLU A 30 2.11 -3.24 0.78
N PRO A 31 1.86 -4.10 -0.22
CA PRO A 31 0.59 -4.10 -0.92
C PRO A 31 -0.50 -4.41 0.11
N VAL A 32 -1.48 -3.53 0.22
CA VAL A 32 -2.73 -3.83 0.89
C VAL A 32 -3.54 -4.61 -0.12
N PRO A 33 -3.74 -5.93 0.09
CA PRO A 33 -4.69 -6.65 -0.74
C PRO A 33 -6.02 -5.92 -0.60
N GLU A 34 -6.53 -5.41 -1.72
CA GLU A 34 -7.92 -5.03 -1.86
C GLU A 34 -8.69 -6.34 -1.78
N ASN A 35 -8.82 -6.86 -0.54
CA ASN A 35 -9.69 -7.98 -0.27
C ASN A 35 -11.08 -7.43 -0.56
N SER A 36 -11.56 -7.70 -1.76
CA SER A 36 -12.96 -7.71 -2.11
C SER A 36 -13.66 -8.77 -1.25
N ALA A 37 -13.67 -8.56 0.06
CA ALA A 37 -14.55 -9.24 1.00
C ALA A 37 -15.91 -8.54 0.96
N THR A 38 -16.50 -8.47 -0.23
CA THR A 38 -17.94 -8.58 -0.39
C THR A 38 -18.18 -10.03 -0.80
N LYS A 39 -18.12 -10.93 0.17
CA LYS A 39 -18.84 -12.20 0.12
C LYS A 39 -20.03 -11.97 1.05
N LYS A 40 -21.09 -11.40 0.47
CA LYS A 40 -22.41 -12.02 0.28
C LYS A 40 -23.09 -12.35 1.60
#